data_AF-A0AAW2N1Y5-F1
#
_entry.id   AF-A0AAW2N1Y5-F1
#
_cell.length_a   1.000
_cell.length_b   1.000
_cell.length_c   1.000
_cell.angle_alpha   90.00
_cell.angle_beta   90.00
_cell.angle_gamma   90.00
#
_symmetry.space_group_name_H-M   'P 1'
#
loop_
_entity.id
_entity.type
_entity.pdbx_description
1 polymer ?
#
loop_
_entity_poly.entity_id
_entity_poly.type
_entity_poly.pdbx_seq_one_letter_code
_entity_poly.pdbx_strand_id
1 'polypeptide(L)'
;MIMSLMPSNCLFFLLLLAFFFTLAFSFEARNPEVEALIAVREALDDPHGALSNWDEDSVDPCSWSMITCNSDNLVTAFGAPSQGLSGSLSWMIANLTNLKQVLLQNNNISGHIPKELGYLPNLQTLDLSNNRLSGHIPESVGFLNHLQYLRLNNNSLIGAVPLSLASLPQLAFLDLSFNNLSGPVPTLATKTFNIFGNPLICGSHSSEKCSGSALASPLAFSVNPSSGRTNSRKLAIALGVSLSLVSVLVIVFGFLFWKRNKNRKQSILNITDVQEEDLDLTKLGNLRNFTFKELQHATDNFSSKNILGAGGFGNVYRGKLGDGTLVAVKRLKDLTGTTGESQFRTELEMISLAVHRNLLRIIGYCATPNERLLVYPYMSNGSVASRLRGEHDVQICQL
;
A
#
# COMPACT_ATOMS: atom_id res chain seq x y z
N MET A 1 53.95 1.71 48.29
CA MET A 1 54.10 2.04 49.72
C MET A 1 53.16 3.19 50.14
N ILE A 2 51.85 3.10 49.82
CA ILE A 2 50.81 4.05 50.28
C ILE A 2 49.55 3.29 50.79
N MET A 3 49.50 1.96 50.66
CA MET A 3 48.31 1.15 50.99
C MET A 3 48.21 0.69 52.46
N SER A 4 49.17 1.01 53.33
CA SER A 4 49.20 0.45 54.70
C SER A 4 48.58 1.34 55.79
N LEU A 5 47.91 2.45 55.44
CA LEU A 5 47.36 3.41 56.41
C LEU A 5 45.94 3.90 56.04
N MET A 6 45.14 3.08 55.37
CA MET A 6 43.71 3.37 55.17
C MET A 6 42.89 2.61 56.22
N PRO A 7 42.05 3.28 57.04
CA PRO A 7 41.18 2.58 57.99
C PRO A 7 40.23 1.63 57.24
N SER A 8 40.01 0.44 57.80
CA SER A 8 39.14 -0.64 57.25
C SER A 8 37.84 -0.13 56.61
N ASN A 9 37.22 0.88 57.22
CA ASN A 9 35.96 1.46 56.77
C ASN A 9 36.08 2.24 55.45
N CYS A 10 37.23 2.85 55.15
CA CYS A 10 37.46 3.54 53.87
C CYS A 10 37.63 2.56 52.70
N LEU A 11 38.27 1.40 52.94
CA LEU A 11 38.43 0.37 51.91
C LEU A 11 37.08 -0.24 51.54
N PHE A 12 36.22 -0.47 52.54
CA PHE A 12 34.85 -0.94 52.33
C PHE A 12 34.00 0.08 51.56
N PHE A 13 34.10 1.37 51.90
CA PHE A 13 33.35 2.42 51.20
C PHE A 13 33.83 2.61 49.74
N LEU A 14 35.13 2.47 49.49
CA LEU A 14 35.71 2.48 48.13
C LEU A 14 35.29 1.25 47.31
N LEU A 15 35.23 0.06 47.93
CA LEU A 15 34.72 -1.15 47.29
C LEU A 15 33.22 -1.06 47.03
N LEU A 16 32.44 -0.48 47.95
CA LEU A 16 31.01 -0.22 47.76
C LEU A 16 30.78 0.77 46.62
N LEU A 17 31.54 1.88 46.59
CA LEU A 17 31.49 2.86 45.50
C LEU A 17 31.92 2.25 44.17
N ALA A 18 32.93 1.38 44.15
CA ALA A 18 33.32 0.63 42.95
C ALA A 18 32.25 -0.39 42.53
N PHE A 19 31.54 -1.00 43.48
CA PHE A 19 30.40 -1.90 43.22
C PHE A 19 29.19 -1.12 42.67
N PHE A 20 28.90 0.07 43.20
CA PHE A 20 27.87 0.97 42.66
C PHE A 20 28.26 1.59 41.32
N PHE A 21 29.56 1.87 41.08
CA PHE A 21 30.05 2.31 39.77
C PHE A 21 30.04 1.18 38.74
N THR A 22 30.34 -0.07 39.12
CA THR A 22 30.22 -1.22 38.21
C THR A 22 28.76 -1.59 37.93
N LEU A 23 27.86 -1.42 38.90
CA LEU A 23 26.40 -1.49 38.68
C LEU A 23 25.88 -0.34 37.81
N ALA A 24 26.50 0.84 37.85
CA ALA A 24 26.11 2.01 37.05
C ALA A 24 26.61 1.96 35.58
N PHE A 25 27.49 1.02 35.23
CA PHE A 25 28.08 0.89 33.88
C PHE A 25 27.69 -0.41 33.17
N SER A 26 26.41 -0.76 33.17
CA SER A 26 25.85 -1.72 32.19
C SER A 26 24.45 -1.37 31.70
N PHE A 27 24.07 -0.08 31.68
CA PHE A 27 22.96 0.34 30.83
C PHE A 27 23.45 0.36 29.38
N GLU A 28 23.50 -0.82 28.76
CA GLU A 28 23.59 -0.93 27.31
C GLU A 28 22.36 -0.20 26.75
N ALA A 29 22.56 0.81 25.91
CA ALA A 29 21.45 1.49 25.27
C ALA A 29 20.71 0.48 24.38
N ARG A 30 19.54 0.02 24.83
CA ARG A 30 18.76 -0.98 24.10
C ARG A 30 18.36 -0.42 22.75
N ASN A 31 18.42 -1.26 21.72
CA ASN A 31 18.03 -0.86 20.38
C ASN A 31 16.55 -0.43 20.37
N PRO A 32 16.22 0.82 19.97
CA PRO A 32 14.85 1.32 20.01
C PRO A 32 13.92 0.58 19.05
N GLU A 33 14.45 -0.02 17.97
CA GLU A 33 13.66 -0.85 17.05
C GLU A 33 13.26 -2.18 17.71
N VAL A 34 14.16 -2.77 18.50
CA VAL A 34 13.88 -3.98 19.30
C VAL A 34 12.79 -3.67 20.32
N GLU A 35 12.92 -2.59 21.10
CA GLU A 35 11.90 -2.20 22.09
C GLU A 35 10.52 -1.98 21.45
N ALA A 36 10.49 -1.24 20.33
CA ALA A 36 9.26 -0.95 19.61
C ALA A 36 8.57 -2.22 19.09
N LEU A 37 9.36 -3.14 18.50
CA LEU A 37 8.83 -4.38 17.95
C LEU A 37 8.39 -5.36 19.04
N ILE A 38 9.13 -5.47 20.15
CA ILE A 38 8.68 -6.27 21.30
C ILE A 38 7.33 -5.74 21.81
N ALA A 39 7.18 -4.43 21.97
CA ALA A 39 5.89 -3.86 22.38
C ALA A 39 4.76 -4.10 21.37
N VAL A 40 5.07 -4.18 20.07
CA VAL A 40 4.10 -4.60 19.04
C VAL A 40 3.74 -6.08 19.21
N ARG A 41 4.72 -6.95 19.44
CA ARG A 41 4.51 -8.38 19.69
C ARG A 41 3.65 -8.61 20.93
N GLU A 42 3.94 -7.96 22.04
CA GLU A 42 3.17 -8.11 23.29
C GLU A 42 1.71 -7.63 23.17
N ALA A 43 1.44 -6.72 22.22
CA ALA A 43 0.08 -6.25 21.93
C ALA A 43 -0.70 -7.16 20.95
N LEU A 44 -0.01 -8.10 20.30
CA LEU A 44 -0.55 -9.03 19.33
C LEU A 44 -0.64 -10.45 19.92
N ASP A 45 -1.71 -11.14 19.58
CA ASP A 45 -1.88 -12.55 19.90
C ASP A 45 -1.50 -13.38 18.68
N ASP A 46 -0.54 -14.31 18.84
CA ASP A 46 0.08 -15.07 17.77
C ASP A 46 -0.13 -16.58 17.96
N PRO A 47 -1.28 -17.12 17.51
CA PRO A 47 -1.64 -18.52 17.76
C PRO A 47 -0.76 -19.53 17.00
N HIS A 48 0.01 -19.08 16.02
CA HIS A 48 0.83 -19.93 15.16
C HIS A 48 2.33 -19.72 15.33
N GLY A 49 2.75 -18.85 16.25
CA GLY A 49 4.16 -18.58 16.52
C GLY A 49 4.88 -17.94 15.33
N ALA A 50 4.17 -17.16 14.50
CA ALA A 50 4.76 -16.42 13.39
C ALA A 50 5.82 -15.41 13.85
N LEU A 51 5.71 -14.88 15.07
CA LEU A 51 6.61 -13.92 15.72
C LEU A 51 7.46 -14.58 16.83
N SER A 52 7.60 -15.91 16.79
CA SER A 52 8.21 -16.69 17.87
C SER A 52 9.72 -16.46 18.07
N ASN A 53 10.45 -16.06 17.03
CA ASN A 53 11.89 -15.79 17.11
C ASN A 53 12.24 -14.33 17.45
N TRP A 54 11.25 -13.52 17.82
CA TRP A 54 11.47 -12.16 18.29
C TRP A 54 11.93 -12.23 19.74
N ASP A 55 13.17 -11.78 19.98
CA ASP A 55 13.84 -11.94 21.26
C ASP A 55 14.24 -10.58 21.82
N GLU A 56 13.75 -10.27 23.03
CA GLU A 56 13.99 -9.01 23.75
C GLU A 56 15.48 -8.70 23.93
N ASP A 57 16.31 -9.73 24.01
CA ASP A 57 17.74 -9.63 24.27
C ASP A 57 18.58 -9.52 22.97
N SER A 58 17.93 -9.49 21.80
CA SER A 58 18.62 -9.31 20.52
C SER A 58 19.25 -7.92 20.40
N VAL A 59 20.45 -7.88 19.81
CA VAL A 59 21.15 -6.62 19.47
C VAL A 59 20.42 -5.85 18.37
N ASP A 60 19.84 -6.58 17.40
CA ASP A 60 19.06 -6.03 16.29
C ASP A 60 17.90 -6.98 15.91
N PRO A 61 16.83 -6.44 15.30
CA PRO A 61 15.67 -7.23 14.91
C PRO A 61 15.75 -7.78 13.48
N CYS A 62 16.86 -7.60 12.76
CA CYS A 62 16.92 -7.90 11.31
C CYS A 62 16.93 -9.39 10.98
N SER A 63 17.21 -10.23 11.96
CA SER A 63 17.09 -11.70 11.85
C SER A 63 15.70 -12.23 12.20
N TRP A 64 14.80 -11.36 12.67
CA TRP A 64 13.47 -11.76 13.12
C TRP A 64 12.56 -12.10 11.95
N SER A 65 11.65 -13.06 12.16
CA SER A 65 10.62 -13.39 11.19
C SER A 65 9.75 -12.16 10.90
N MET A 66 9.29 -12.03 9.66
CA MET A 66 8.38 -10.95 9.23
C MET A 66 8.96 -9.52 9.31
N ILE A 67 10.24 -9.36 9.69
CA ILE A 67 10.98 -8.10 9.68
C ILE A 67 11.92 -8.07 8.48
N THR A 68 12.00 -6.91 7.81
CA THR A 68 12.96 -6.67 6.74
C THR A 68 13.75 -5.41 7.03
N CYS A 69 15.08 -5.50 6.93
CA CYS A 69 15.99 -4.38 7.10
C CYS A 69 16.63 -3.94 5.78
N ASN A 70 17.12 -2.70 5.76
CA ASN A 70 17.99 -2.21 4.68
C ASN A 70 19.46 -2.63 4.88
N SER A 71 20.35 -2.13 4.02
CA SER A 71 21.81 -2.36 4.10
C SER A 71 22.46 -1.80 5.37
N ASP A 72 21.79 -0.86 6.04
CA ASP A 72 22.28 -0.20 7.26
C ASP A 72 21.73 -0.86 8.53
N ASN A 73 21.10 -2.04 8.40
CA ASN A 73 20.44 -2.79 9.48
C ASN A 73 19.31 -2.02 10.18
N LEU A 74 18.61 -1.16 9.46
CA LEU A 74 17.44 -0.42 9.95
C LEU A 74 16.16 -1.07 9.44
N VAL A 75 15.15 -1.18 10.29
CA VAL A 75 13.87 -1.81 9.95
C VAL A 75 13.13 -0.98 8.90
N THR A 76 12.81 -1.62 7.78
CA THR A 76 12.12 -0.99 6.64
C THR A 76 10.77 -1.61 6.32
N ALA A 77 10.51 -2.85 6.73
CA ALA A 77 9.19 -3.45 6.60
C ALA A 77 8.83 -4.36 7.77
N PHE A 78 7.56 -4.29 8.18
CA PHE A 78 6.91 -5.29 9.02
C PHE A 78 5.79 -5.93 8.19
N GLY A 79 5.99 -7.19 7.80
CA GLY A 79 5.10 -7.91 6.90
C GLY A 79 4.71 -9.28 7.43
N ALA A 80 3.53 -9.36 8.07
CA ALA A 80 2.97 -10.59 8.62
C ALA A 80 1.54 -10.86 8.09
N PRO A 81 1.34 -10.97 6.76
CA PRO A 81 0.01 -11.22 6.21
C PRO A 81 -0.45 -12.66 6.50
N SER A 82 -1.75 -12.85 6.70
CA SER A 82 -2.37 -14.19 6.80
C SER A 82 -1.78 -15.10 7.88
N GLN A 83 -1.36 -14.52 9.02
CA GLN A 83 -0.78 -15.26 10.15
C GLN A 83 -1.81 -15.57 11.24
N GLY A 84 -3.05 -15.09 11.10
CA GLY A 84 -4.10 -15.27 12.11
C GLY A 84 -3.87 -14.41 13.36
N LEU A 85 -3.08 -13.34 13.26
CA LEU A 85 -2.75 -12.47 14.40
C LEU A 85 -4.01 -11.78 14.95
N SER A 86 -4.21 -11.84 16.26
CA SER A 86 -5.26 -11.12 17.00
C SER A 86 -4.68 -9.99 17.86
N GLY A 87 -5.51 -9.34 18.67
CA GLY A 87 -5.07 -8.26 19.56
C GLY A 87 -5.23 -6.88 18.95
N SER A 88 -4.31 -5.97 19.25
CA SER A 88 -4.34 -4.59 18.76
C SER A 88 -2.96 -4.12 18.32
N LEU A 89 -2.90 -3.24 17.33
CA LEU A 89 -1.63 -2.67 16.88
C LEU A 89 -1.12 -1.65 17.90
N SER A 90 0.06 -1.90 18.49
CA SER A 90 0.68 -0.96 19.43
C SER A 90 1.12 0.33 18.73
N TRP A 91 0.93 1.47 19.40
CA TRP A 91 1.40 2.78 18.94
C TRP A 91 2.93 2.86 18.84
N MET A 92 3.66 2.00 19.55
CA MET A 92 5.13 1.96 19.52
C MET A 92 5.69 1.61 18.14
N ILE A 93 4.88 1.09 17.21
CA ILE A 93 5.27 0.92 15.80
C ILE A 93 5.78 2.23 15.16
N ALA A 94 5.34 3.39 15.67
CA ALA A 94 5.77 4.70 15.20
C ALA A 94 7.24 5.02 15.51
N ASN A 95 7.89 4.29 16.42
CA ASN A 95 9.32 4.44 16.71
C ASN A 95 10.23 3.86 15.61
N LEU A 96 9.68 3.06 14.70
CA LEU A 96 10.39 2.52 13.54
C LEU A 96 10.49 3.57 12.43
N THR A 97 11.31 4.60 12.64
CA THR A 97 11.35 5.79 11.76
C THR A 97 11.77 5.50 10.31
N ASN A 98 12.42 4.37 10.04
CA ASN A 98 12.82 3.93 8.70
C ASN A 98 11.78 3.04 8.00
N LEU A 99 10.64 2.77 8.66
CA LEU A 99 9.60 1.89 8.16
C LEU A 99 8.96 2.46 6.89
N LYS A 100 9.03 1.68 5.82
CA LYS A 100 8.46 1.97 4.50
C LYS A 100 7.18 1.18 4.25
N GLN A 101 7.06 -0.01 4.82
CA GLN A 101 5.95 -0.91 4.57
C GLN A 101 5.41 -1.53 5.87
N VAL A 102 4.09 -1.49 6.03
CA VAL A 102 3.35 -2.24 7.04
C VAL A 102 2.32 -3.08 6.30
N LEU A 103 2.50 -4.41 6.35
CA LEU A 103 1.67 -5.38 5.64
C LEU A 103 1.09 -6.38 6.66
N LEU A 104 -0.13 -6.10 7.13
CA LEU A 104 -0.81 -6.89 8.16
C LEU A 104 -2.18 -7.41 7.69
N GLN A 105 -2.37 -7.50 6.38
CA GLN A 105 -3.62 -7.91 5.78
C GLN A 105 -3.99 -9.37 6.07
N ASN A 106 -5.29 -9.65 6.06
CA ASN A 106 -5.87 -10.97 6.31
C ASN A 106 -5.51 -11.53 7.70
N ASN A 107 -5.60 -10.69 8.73
CA ASN A 107 -5.44 -11.10 10.12
C ASN A 107 -6.74 -10.84 10.89
N ASN A 108 -6.68 -10.98 12.20
CA ASN A 108 -7.80 -10.80 13.11
C ASN A 108 -7.56 -9.62 14.07
N ILE A 109 -6.72 -8.66 13.65
CA ILE A 109 -6.30 -7.50 14.46
C ILE A 109 -7.51 -6.59 14.67
N SER A 110 -7.71 -6.16 15.90
CA SER A 110 -8.84 -5.37 16.36
C SER A 110 -8.39 -4.07 17.02
N GLY A 111 -9.34 -3.29 17.55
CA GLY A 111 -9.04 -1.99 18.15
C GLY A 111 -8.97 -0.88 17.10
N HIS A 112 -8.26 0.19 17.43
CA HIS A 112 -8.15 1.39 16.59
C HIS A 112 -6.83 1.40 15.82
N ILE A 113 -6.80 2.10 14.68
CA ILE A 113 -5.55 2.46 14.01
C ILE A 113 -4.83 3.50 14.91
N PRO A 114 -3.61 3.24 15.39
CA PRO A 114 -2.87 4.22 16.19
C PRO A 114 -2.62 5.49 15.38
N LYS A 115 -2.95 6.65 15.95
CA LYS A 115 -2.71 7.95 15.29
C LYS A 115 -1.22 8.19 15.07
N GLU A 116 -0.38 7.61 15.91
CA GLU A 116 1.08 7.71 15.90
C GLU A 116 1.66 7.17 14.59
N LEU A 117 1.01 6.19 13.96
CA LEU A 117 1.40 5.63 12.67
C LEU A 117 1.46 6.70 11.57
N GLY A 118 0.60 7.72 11.65
CA GLY A 118 0.55 8.86 10.74
C GLY A 118 1.79 9.77 10.77
N TYR A 119 2.72 9.58 11.70
CA TYR A 119 3.96 10.35 11.81
C TYR A 119 5.19 9.61 11.31
N LEU A 120 5.04 8.42 10.74
CA LEU A 120 6.15 7.69 10.13
C LEU A 120 6.63 8.40 8.86
N PRO A 121 7.86 8.93 8.83
CA PRO A 121 8.29 9.87 7.79
C PRO A 121 8.48 9.19 6.42
N ASN A 122 8.76 7.90 6.41
CA ASN A 122 9.13 7.14 5.23
C ASN A 122 8.07 6.13 4.77
N LEU A 123 6.89 6.10 5.39
CA LEU A 123 5.88 5.08 5.11
C LEU A 123 5.29 5.28 3.70
N GLN A 124 5.38 4.23 2.89
CA GLN A 124 4.95 4.20 1.50
C GLN A 124 3.75 3.28 1.29
N THR A 125 3.69 2.17 2.03
CA THR A 125 2.61 1.18 1.93
C THR A 125 2.07 0.86 3.31
N LEU A 126 0.76 1.03 3.47
CA LEU A 126 0.01 0.63 4.64
C LEU A 126 -1.15 -0.27 4.20
N ASP A 127 -1.02 -1.56 4.45
CA ASP A 127 -2.08 -2.55 4.21
C ASP A 127 -2.54 -3.18 5.52
N LEU A 128 -3.72 -2.76 5.98
CA LEU A 128 -4.41 -3.31 7.13
C LEU A 128 -5.75 -3.95 6.71
N SER A 129 -5.91 -4.27 5.43
CA SER A 129 -7.15 -4.81 4.89
C SER A 129 -7.51 -6.18 5.46
N ASN A 130 -8.81 -6.51 5.48
CA ASN A 130 -9.30 -7.79 5.99
C ASN A 130 -8.84 -8.05 7.43
N ASN A 131 -9.23 -7.15 8.33
CA ASN A 131 -9.01 -7.23 9.78
C ASN A 131 -10.32 -6.89 10.52
N ARG A 132 -10.25 -6.72 11.83
CA ARG A 132 -11.38 -6.31 12.69
C ARG A 132 -11.17 -4.91 13.28
N LEU A 133 -10.46 -4.05 12.56
CA LEU A 133 -10.20 -2.68 13.02
C LEU A 133 -11.50 -1.88 13.10
N SER A 134 -11.58 -1.00 14.08
CA SER A 134 -12.76 -0.22 14.43
C SER A 134 -12.36 1.23 14.74
N GLY A 135 -13.35 2.08 14.98
CA GLY A 135 -13.12 3.51 15.22
C GLY A 135 -12.84 4.29 13.94
N HIS A 136 -12.32 5.50 14.09
CA HIS A 136 -12.12 6.43 12.98
C HIS A 136 -10.76 6.18 12.30
N ILE A 137 -10.68 6.50 11.01
CA ILE A 137 -9.40 6.69 10.33
C ILE A 137 -8.75 7.97 10.93
N PRO A 138 -7.56 7.89 11.57
CA PRO A 138 -6.94 9.07 12.17
C PRO A 138 -6.61 10.12 11.11
N GLU A 139 -6.83 11.41 11.41
CA GLU A 139 -6.46 12.51 10.50
C GLU A 139 -4.96 12.53 10.18
N SER A 140 -4.14 12.04 11.13
CA SER A 140 -2.68 11.94 10.99
C SER A 140 -2.23 11.03 9.85
N VAL A 141 -3.07 10.10 9.38
CA VAL A 141 -2.75 9.30 8.17
C VAL A 141 -2.55 10.21 6.96
N GLY A 142 -3.23 11.35 6.91
CA GLY A 142 -3.01 12.36 5.87
C GLY A 142 -1.71 13.17 5.99
N PHE A 143 -0.87 12.90 7.00
CA PHE A 143 0.46 13.51 7.13
C PHE A 143 1.58 12.65 6.52
N LEU A 144 1.25 11.45 6.06
CA LEU A 144 2.20 10.51 5.47
C LEU A 144 2.58 10.92 4.04
N ASN A 145 3.46 11.91 3.90
CA ASN A 145 3.79 12.54 2.61
C ASN A 145 4.33 11.59 1.53
N HIS A 146 4.87 10.42 1.92
CA HIS A 146 5.39 9.40 1.01
C HIS A 146 4.42 8.25 0.74
N LEU A 147 3.22 8.28 1.33
CA LEU A 147 2.25 7.20 1.21
C LEU A 147 1.73 7.08 -0.23
N GLN A 148 1.88 5.89 -0.79
CA GLN A 148 1.50 5.55 -2.17
C GLN A 148 0.32 4.57 -2.19
N TYR A 149 0.28 3.65 -1.22
CA TYR A 149 -0.74 2.60 -1.15
C TYR A 149 -1.34 2.56 0.25
N LEU A 150 -2.66 2.79 0.33
CA LEU A 150 -3.43 2.68 1.56
C LEU A 150 -4.61 1.72 1.36
N ARG A 151 -4.59 0.60 2.08
CA ARG A 151 -5.65 -0.40 2.05
C ARG A 151 -6.20 -0.62 3.46
N LEU A 152 -7.45 -0.22 3.65
CA LEU A 152 -8.20 -0.40 4.90
C LEU A 152 -9.51 -1.15 4.66
N ASN A 153 -9.69 -1.73 3.48
CA ASN A 153 -10.91 -2.40 3.09
C ASN A 153 -11.23 -3.62 3.97
N ASN A 154 -12.51 -3.96 4.08
CA ASN A 154 -13.01 -5.11 4.85
C ASN A 154 -12.58 -5.04 6.33
N ASN A 155 -13.01 -3.97 7.00
CA ASN A 155 -12.84 -3.70 8.43
C ASN A 155 -14.17 -3.17 9.00
N SER A 156 -14.18 -2.71 10.25
CA SER A 156 -15.34 -2.10 10.92
C SER A 156 -15.11 -0.60 11.22
N LEU A 157 -14.38 0.11 10.35
CA LEU A 157 -14.08 1.53 10.52
C LEU A 157 -15.34 2.39 10.39
N ILE A 158 -15.42 3.46 11.17
CA ILE A 158 -16.57 4.38 11.25
C ILE A 158 -16.14 5.83 11.00
N GLY A 159 -17.15 6.71 10.89
CA GLY A 159 -16.92 8.16 10.76
C GLY A 159 -16.62 8.61 9.34
N ALA A 160 -16.22 9.86 9.18
CA ALA A 160 -15.93 10.44 7.87
C ALA A 160 -14.55 10.06 7.36
N VAL A 161 -14.41 9.99 6.03
CA VAL A 161 -13.10 9.91 5.38
C VAL A 161 -12.34 11.22 5.65
N PRO A 162 -11.16 11.21 6.28
CA PRO A 162 -10.42 12.43 6.60
C PRO A 162 -10.10 13.25 5.36
N LEU A 163 -10.37 14.56 5.40
CA LEU A 163 -10.05 15.49 4.32
C LEU A 163 -8.53 15.53 4.03
N SER A 164 -7.71 15.25 5.04
CA SER A 164 -6.25 15.18 4.92
C SER A 164 -5.77 14.08 3.96
N LEU A 165 -6.58 13.05 3.69
CA LEU A 165 -6.24 12.05 2.66
C LEU A 165 -6.27 12.62 1.24
N ALA A 166 -7.06 13.67 1.00
CA ALA A 166 -7.12 14.35 -0.29
C ALA A 166 -5.87 15.20 -0.58
N SER A 167 -5.10 15.56 0.46
CA SER A 167 -3.85 16.32 0.32
C SER A 167 -2.59 15.48 0.16
N LEU A 168 -2.69 14.14 0.16
CA LEU A 168 -1.54 13.27 0.04
C LEU A 168 -0.96 13.31 -1.39
N PRO A 169 0.29 13.77 -1.59
CA PRO A 169 0.81 14.09 -2.91
C PRO A 169 1.17 12.85 -3.75
N GLN A 170 1.49 11.73 -3.09
CA GLN A 170 1.97 10.50 -3.74
C GLN A 170 0.94 9.36 -3.73
N LEU A 171 -0.24 9.56 -3.16
CA LEU A 171 -1.21 8.48 -2.98
C LEU A 171 -1.76 8.02 -4.34
N ALA A 172 -1.38 6.82 -4.74
CA ALA A 172 -1.74 6.23 -6.03
C ALA A 172 -2.97 5.32 -5.90
N PHE A 173 -3.08 4.61 -4.78
CA PHE A 173 -4.12 3.62 -4.55
C PHE A 173 -4.71 3.77 -3.14
N LEU A 174 -6.04 3.88 -3.08
CA LEU A 174 -6.81 3.95 -1.85
C LEU A 174 -8.00 2.99 -1.89
N ASP A 175 -8.05 2.03 -0.98
CA ASP A 175 -9.19 1.14 -0.83
C ASP A 175 -9.76 1.19 0.59
N LEU A 176 -10.97 1.71 0.69
CA LEU A 176 -11.75 1.87 1.91
C LEU A 176 -13.07 1.06 1.84
N SER A 177 -13.21 0.17 0.85
CA SER A 177 -14.43 -0.58 0.63
C SER A 177 -14.79 -1.50 1.82
N PHE A 178 -16.07 -1.85 1.96
CA PHE A 178 -16.55 -2.74 3.02
C PHE A 178 -16.13 -2.30 4.44
N ASN A 179 -16.57 -1.11 4.82
CA ASN A 179 -16.46 -0.57 6.17
C ASN A 179 -17.82 0.04 6.58
N ASN A 180 -17.87 0.75 7.70
CA ASN A 180 -19.04 1.50 8.14
C ASN A 180 -18.79 3.01 8.13
N LEU A 181 -18.04 3.48 7.12
CA LEU A 181 -17.73 4.90 6.92
C LEU A 181 -18.99 5.68 6.56
N SER A 182 -19.00 6.95 6.92
CA SER A 182 -20.15 7.84 6.84
C SER A 182 -19.78 9.21 6.27
N GLY A 183 -20.79 10.00 5.89
CA GLY A 183 -20.56 11.38 5.47
C GLY A 183 -20.09 11.52 4.02
N PRO A 184 -19.69 12.74 3.61
CA PRO A 184 -19.34 13.03 2.24
C PRO A 184 -17.98 12.44 1.88
N VAL A 185 -17.86 11.97 0.64
CA VAL A 185 -16.58 11.52 0.09
C VAL A 185 -15.77 12.75 -0.35
N PRO A 186 -14.55 12.96 0.17
CA PRO A 186 -13.69 14.06 -0.27
C PRO A 186 -13.22 13.86 -1.71
N THR A 187 -12.94 14.96 -2.41
CA THR A 187 -12.35 14.90 -3.76
C THR A 187 -10.89 14.46 -3.67
N LEU A 188 -10.63 13.18 -3.92
CA LEU A 188 -9.31 12.58 -3.81
C LEU A 188 -8.56 12.68 -5.15
N ALA A 189 -7.26 13.01 -5.11
CA ALA A 189 -6.39 13.06 -6.29
C ALA A 189 -5.81 11.69 -6.69
N THR A 190 -6.24 10.60 -6.04
CA THR A 190 -5.72 9.25 -6.22
C THR A 190 -6.09 8.65 -7.57
N LYS A 191 -5.16 7.91 -8.20
CA LYS A 191 -5.41 7.24 -9.49
C LYS A 191 -6.50 6.17 -9.38
N THR A 192 -6.52 5.42 -8.28
CA THR A 192 -7.50 4.37 -8.00
C THR A 192 -8.08 4.56 -6.62
N PHE A 193 -9.41 4.62 -6.53
CA PHE A 193 -10.14 4.83 -5.28
C PHE A 193 -11.37 3.93 -5.20
N ASN A 194 -11.42 3.09 -4.16
CA ASN A 194 -12.54 2.19 -3.88
C ASN A 194 -13.19 2.54 -2.54
N ILE A 195 -14.51 2.69 -2.54
CA ILE A 195 -15.28 3.09 -1.35
C ILE A 195 -16.62 2.35 -1.22
N PHE A 196 -16.91 1.44 -2.14
CA PHE A 196 -18.15 0.68 -2.16
C PHE A 196 -18.33 -0.19 -0.91
N GLY A 197 -19.58 -0.54 -0.57
CA GLY A 197 -19.84 -1.33 0.64
C GLY A 197 -19.74 -0.56 1.95
N ASN A 198 -19.82 0.79 1.91
CA ASN A 198 -19.99 1.65 3.07
C ASN A 198 -21.42 2.22 3.08
N PRO A 199 -22.32 1.75 3.96
CA PRO A 199 -23.75 2.07 3.87
C PRO A 199 -24.10 3.51 4.25
N LEU A 200 -23.24 4.22 4.98
CA LEU A 200 -23.53 5.56 5.51
C LEU A 200 -22.90 6.69 4.68
N ILE A 201 -22.31 6.37 3.52
CA ILE A 201 -21.71 7.36 2.63
C ILE A 201 -22.78 8.05 1.78
N CYS A 202 -22.74 9.38 1.79
CA CYS A 202 -23.62 10.24 0.99
C CYS A 202 -22.84 10.81 -0.22
N GLY A 203 -23.47 10.82 -1.40
CA GLY A 203 -22.90 11.43 -2.61
C GLY A 203 -22.82 12.96 -2.49
N SER A 204 -21.75 13.57 -2.99
CA SER A 204 -21.50 15.02 -2.87
C SER A 204 -22.49 15.86 -3.68
N HIS A 205 -23.27 16.72 -2.99
CA HIS A 205 -23.52 18.15 -3.28
C HIS A 205 -24.81 18.63 -2.60
N SER A 206 -24.72 19.03 -1.34
CA SER A 206 -25.43 20.18 -0.76
C SER A 206 -25.05 20.29 0.72
N SER A 207 -25.04 21.50 1.24
CA SER A 207 -24.69 21.88 2.61
C SER A 207 -25.74 21.46 3.64
N GLU A 208 -26.35 20.28 3.50
CA GLU A 208 -27.16 19.65 4.52
C GLU A 208 -26.35 18.55 5.17
N LYS A 209 -26.08 18.71 6.47
CA LYS A 209 -25.49 17.68 7.33
C LYS A 209 -26.16 16.35 6.99
N CYS A 210 -25.38 15.34 6.60
CA CYS A 210 -25.90 13.99 6.34
C CYS A 210 -26.61 13.52 7.62
N SER A 211 -27.92 13.71 7.64
CA SER A 211 -28.77 13.45 8.80
C SER A 211 -29.26 12.04 8.61
N GLY A 212 -28.64 11.11 9.32
CA GLY A 212 -29.16 9.76 9.45
C GLY A 212 -30.57 9.85 10.01
N SER A 213 -31.57 9.47 9.22
CA SER A 213 -32.90 9.17 9.72
C SER A 213 -33.42 8.01 8.89
N ALA A 214 -33.23 6.82 9.43
CA ALA A 214 -34.10 5.70 9.12
C ALA A 214 -35.52 6.12 9.52
N LEU A 215 -36.42 6.27 8.56
CA LEU A 215 -37.84 5.94 8.64
C LEU A 215 -38.48 6.17 7.26
N ALA A 216 -39.29 5.21 6.84
CA ALA A 216 -39.90 5.13 5.53
C ALA A 216 -41.15 6.02 5.36
N SER A 217 -41.37 6.47 4.11
CA SER A 217 -42.63 6.88 3.47
C SER A 217 -43.13 8.34 3.66
N PRO A 218 -44.04 8.84 2.78
CA PRO A 218 -44.02 8.84 1.32
C PRO A 218 -44.23 10.26 0.73
N LEU A 219 -44.16 10.35 -0.62
CA LEU A 219 -44.35 11.53 -1.47
C LEU A 219 -45.58 12.40 -1.11
N ALA A 220 -45.38 13.73 -1.08
CA ALA A 220 -46.45 14.70 -1.26
C ALA A 220 -45.97 15.87 -2.14
N PHE A 221 -46.66 16.04 -3.26
CA PHE A 221 -46.60 17.17 -4.17
C PHE A 221 -47.44 18.31 -3.56
N SER A 222 -46.93 19.55 -3.51
CA SER A 222 -47.80 20.71 -3.33
C SER A 222 -47.25 21.93 -4.05
N VAL A 223 -48.12 22.51 -4.85
CA VAL A 223 -47.98 23.69 -5.71
C VAL A 223 -48.16 24.97 -4.87
N ASN A 224 -47.46 26.04 -5.26
CA ASN A 224 -47.53 27.40 -4.70
C ASN A 224 -48.96 28.00 -4.70
N PRO A 225 -49.17 29.10 -3.95
CA PRO A 225 -49.37 30.35 -4.69
C PRO A 225 -48.63 31.58 -4.13
N SER A 226 -48.42 32.51 -5.05
CA SER A 226 -47.82 33.84 -4.94
C SER A 226 -48.60 34.86 -4.09
N SER A 227 -47.92 35.84 -3.49
CA SER A 227 -47.83 37.24 -3.98
C SER A 227 -47.37 38.20 -2.87
N GLY A 228 -46.62 39.24 -3.23
CA GLY A 228 -46.24 40.33 -2.32
C GLY A 228 -45.17 41.25 -2.93
N ARG A 229 -45.62 42.29 -3.62
CA ARG A 229 -44.88 43.25 -4.44
C ARG A 229 -44.68 44.56 -3.67
N THR A 230 -43.53 45.22 -3.78
CA THR A 230 -43.40 46.70 -3.89
C THR A 230 -42.07 47.09 -4.54
N ASN A 231 -42.09 48.24 -5.22
CA ASN A 231 -41.21 48.66 -6.30
C ASN A 231 -40.12 49.66 -5.84
N SER A 232 -39.06 49.83 -6.63
CA SER A 232 -38.50 51.16 -6.93
C SER A 232 -37.92 51.21 -8.35
N ARG A 233 -38.04 52.38 -8.99
CA ARG A 233 -37.91 52.62 -10.44
C ARG A 233 -36.48 53.00 -10.85
N LYS A 234 -36.07 52.46 -12.02
CA LYS A 234 -35.31 53.04 -13.15
C LYS A 234 -34.03 53.86 -12.87
N LEU A 235 -32.91 53.44 -13.48
CA LEU A 235 -32.30 54.16 -14.61
C LEU A 235 -31.28 53.27 -15.34
N ALA A 236 -31.45 53.15 -16.66
CA ALA A 236 -30.49 52.55 -17.58
C ALA A 236 -29.60 53.64 -18.19
N ILE A 237 -28.47 53.20 -18.77
CA ILE A 237 -27.52 53.89 -19.67
C ILE A 237 -26.18 54.27 -19.01
N ALA A 238 -25.21 53.37 -19.14
CA ALA A 238 -23.83 53.67 -19.56
C ALA A 238 -23.05 52.34 -19.80
N LEU A 239 -23.38 51.64 -20.89
CA LEU A 239 -22.47 50.68 -21.51
C LEU A 239 -21.79 51.38 -22.69
N GLY A 240 -20.46 51.37 -22.74
CA GLY A 240 -19.75 51.93 -23.90
C GLY A 240 -18.24 51.84 -23.91
N VAL A 241 -17.55 51.56 -22.79
CA VAL A 241 -16.07 51.55 -22.79
C VAL A 241 -15.43 50.33 -22.10
N SER A 242 -16.18 49.50 -21.38
CA SER A 242 -15.61 48.37 -20.62
C SER A 242 -15.65 47.00 -21.31
N LEU A 243 -16.41 46.83 -22.40
CA LEU A 243 -16.53 45.54 -23.11
C LEU A 243 -15.43 45.29 -24.14
N SER A 244 -14.82 46.36 -24.66
CA SER A 244 -13.76 46.31 -25.66
C SER A 244 -12.41 45.89 -25.06
N LEU A 245 -12.13 46.20 -23.79
CA LEU A 245 -10.88 45.79 -23.14
C LEU A 245 -10.86 44.29 -22.77
N VAL A 246 -11.99 43.77 -22.30
CA VAL A 246 -12.11 42.36 -21.87
C VAL A 246 -12.02 41.41 -23.07
N SER A 247 -12.61 41.79 -24.20
CA SER A 247 -12.56 40.99 -25.43
C SER A 247 -11.15 40.96 -26.05
N VAL A 248 -10.41 42.07 -26.01
CA VAL A 248 -9.00 42.11 -26.45
C VAL A 248 -8.11 41.27 -25.54
N LEU A 249 -8.31 41.31 -24.22
CA LEU A 249 -7.54 40.50 -23.28
C LEU A 249 -7.78 39.00 -23.48
N VAL A 250 -9.01 38.56 -23.75
CA VAL A 250 -9.32 37.15 -24.04
C VAL A 250 -8.67 36.69 -25.36
N ILE A 251 -8.64 37.54 -26.38
CA ILE A 251 -7.99 37.21 -27.66
C ILE A 251 -6.46 37.14 -27.48
N VAL A 252 -5.85 38.06 -26.73
CA VAL A 252 -4.42 38.04 -26.44
C VAL A 252 -4.05 36.81 -25.60
N PHE A 253 -4.82 36.49 -24.57
CA PHE A 253 -4.58 35.29 -23.75
C PHE A 253 -4.79 34.00 -24.56
N GLY A 254 -5.81 33.96 -25.42
CA GLY A 254 -6.03 32.86 -26.36
C GLY A 254 -4.88 32.70 -27.35
N PHE A 255 -4.35 33.80 -27.89
CA PHE A 255 -3.19 33.78 -28.79
C PHE A 255 -1.90 33.39 -28.06
N LEU A 256 -1.67 33.84 -26.82
CA LEU A 256 -0.53 33.43 -26.01
C LEU A 256 -0.62 31.95 -25.62
N PHE A 257 -1.80 31.47 -25.25
CA PHE A 257 -2.04 30.05 -24.96
C PHE A 257 -1.87 29.19 -26.23
N TRP A 258 -2.36 29.65 -27.38
CA TRP A 258 -2.18 28.97 -28.66
C TRP A 258 -0.73 28.98 -29.12
N LYS A 259 0.00 30.09 -28.96
CA LYS A 259 1.45 30.18 -29.24
C LYS A 259 2.27 29.32 -28.30
N ARG A 260 1.90 29.24 -27.01
CA ARG A 260 2.53 28.34 -26.02
C ARG A 260 2.24 26.88 -26.34
N ASN A 261 1.03 26.55 -26.80
CA ASN A 261 0.66 25.20 -27.22
C ASN A 261 1.29 24.83 -28.58
N LYS A 262 1.49 25.78 -29.49
CA LYS A 262 2.20 25.58 -30.76
C LYS A 262 3.70 25.40 -30.54
N ASN A 263 4.31 26.16 -29.63
CA ASN A 263 5.69 25.94 -29.20
C ASN A 263 5.86 24.61 -28.45
N ARG A 264 4.86 24.18 -27.66
CA ARG A 264 4.82 22.85 -27.04
C ARG A 264 4.62 21.73 -28.06
N LYS A 265 3.88 21.97 -29.15
CA LYS A 265 3.76 21.02 -30.28
C LYS A 265 5.02 21.00 -31.18
N GLN A 266 5.76 22.11 -31.28
CA GLN A 266 7.06 22.14 -31.96
C GLN A 266 8.19 21.51 -31.12
N SER A 267 8.08 21.49 -29.78
CA SER A 267 8.94 20.66 -28.92
C SER A 267 8.52 19.19 -28.85
N ILE A 268 7.36 18.82 -29.42
CA ILE A 268 6.87 17.43 -29.56
C ILE A 268 7.24 16.83 -30.93
N LEU A 269 7.79 17.64 -31.85
CA LEU A 269 8.18 17.19 -33.19
C LEU A 269 9.70 17.31 -33.38
N ASN A 270 10.45 16.96 -32.33
CA ASN A 270 11.90 16.78 -32.33
C ASN A 270 12.37 15.99 -31.09
N ILE A 271 11.68 14.89 -30.74
CA ILE A 271 12.28 13.76 -30.02
C ILE A 271 11.64 12.51 -30.61
N THR A 272 12.23 12.00 -31.69
CA THR A 272 12.36 10.56 -31.88
C THR A 272 13.34 10.08 -30.81
N ASP A 273 12.84 9.56 -29.69
CA ASP A 273 13.40 8.35 -29.10
C ASP A 273 12.48 7.82 -28.01
N VAL A 274 12.40 6.50 -28.02
CA VAL A 274 11.64 5.66 -27.11
C VAL A 274 12.24 5.80 -25.71
N GLN A 275 11.42 6.14 -24.70
CA GLN A 275 11.75 5.73 -23.35
C GLN A 275 10.47 5.33 -22.60
N GLU A 276 10.45 4.05 -22.28
CA GLU A 276 9.46 3.34 -21.47
C GLU A 276 9.15 4.12 -20.19
N GLU A 277 7.86 4.29 -19.88
CA GLU A 277 7.46 4.67 -18.53
C GLU A 277 7.90 3.55 -17.59
N ASP A 278 9.01 3.78 -16.89
CA ASP A 278 9.48 2.97 -15.77
C ASP A 278 8.31 2.72 -14.80
N LEU A 279 7.77 1.51 -14.85
CA LEU A 279 7.18 0.89 -13.68
C LEU A 279 8.28 0.96 -12.60
N ASP A 280 8.04 1.68 -11.50
CA ASP A 280 9.01 1.87 -10.41
C ASP A 280 9.27 0.53 -9.68
N LEU A 281 10.04 -0.33 -10.33
CA LEU A 281 10.29 -1.75 -10.03
C LEU A 281 11.29 -1.95 -8.89
N THR A 282 11.75 -0.87 -8.26
CA THR A 282 12.63 -0.92 -7.08
C THR A 282 11.88 -1.25 -5.78
N LYS A 283 10.55 -1.35 -5.80
CA LYS A 283 9.71 -1.56 -4.59
C LYS A 283 9.15 -2.97 -4.40
N LEU A 284 9.44 -3.92 -5.29
CA LEU A 284 8.67 -5.17 -5.40
C LEU A 284 9.39 -6.46 -4.96
N GLY A 285 10.33 -6.35 -4.02
CA GLY A 285 11.17 -7.47 -3.59
C GLY A 285 12.24 -7.86 -4.61
N ASN A 286 13.04 -8.89 -4.33
CA ASN A 286 14.14 -9.40 -5.19
C ASN A 286 13.66 -10.11 -6.47
N LEU A 287 12.70 -9.55 -7.21
CA LEU A 287 12.23 -10.12 -8.48
C LEU A 287 13.26 -9.91 -9.59
N ARG A 288 13.58 -10.97 -10.32
CA ARG A 288 14.51 -10.91 -11.46
C ARG A 288 13.80 -10.38 -12.71
N ASN A 289 14.38 -9.38 -13.37
CA ASN A 289 13.96 -8.95 -14.70
C ASN A 289 14.60 -9.87 -15.76
N PHE A 290 13.78 -10.56 -16.53
CA PHE A 290 14.22 -11.46 -17.60
C PHE A 290 14.08 -10.77 -18.95
N THR A 291 15.02 -11.01 -19.86
CA THR A 291 14.86 -10.56 -21.24
C THR A 291 13.91 -11.49 -22.00
N PHE A 292 13.18 -10.95 -22.97
CA PHE A 292 12.30 -11.77 -23.81
C PHE A 292 13.07 -12.91 -24.50
N LYS A 293 14.28 -12.62 -25.01
CA LYS A 293 15.13 -13.60 -25.69
C LYS A 293 15.55 -14.75 -24.77
N GLU A 294 15.81 -14.46 -23.49
CA GLU A 294 16.14 -15.47 -22.50
C GLU A 294 14.97 -16.42 -22.27
N LEU A 295 13.76 -15.90 -22.05
CA LEU A 295 12.57 -16.72 -21.84
C LEU A 295 12.13 -17.45 -23.12
N GLN A 296 12.34 -16.83 -24.27
CA GLN A 296 12.10 -17.46 -25.57
C GLN A 296 13.02 -18.67 -25.76
N HIS A 297 14.31 -18.57 -25.45
CA HIS A 297 15.20 -19.71 -25.49
C HIS A 297 14.82 -20.76 -24.44
N ALA A 298 14.53 -20.33 -23.21
CA ALA A 298 14.21 -21.24 -22.11
C ALA A 298 12.97 -22.10 -22.40
N THR A 299 12.00 -21.56 -23.14
CA THR A 299 10.73 -22.22 -23.46
C THR A 299 10.69 -22.90 -24.83
N ASP A 300 11.83 -22.99 -25.53
CA ASP A 300 11.92 -23.48 -26.91
C ASP A 300 10.97 -22.72 -27.85
N ASN A 301 11.15 -21.40 -27.93
CA ASN A 301 10.31 -20.47 -28.70
C ASN A 301 8.82 -20.53 -28.35
N PHE A 302 8.50 -20.70 -27.05
CA PHE A 302 7.11 -20.89 -26.60
C PHE A 302 6.40 -22.04 -27.34
N SER A 303 7.12 -23.14 -27.54
CA SER A 303 6.60 -24.33 -28.23
C SER A 303 5.35 -24.89 -27.54
N SER A 304 4.36 -25.30 -28.35
CA SER A 304 3.14 -25.92 -27.84
C SER A 304 3.38 -27.22 -27.07
N LYS A 305 4.52 -27.89 -27.32
CA LYS A 305 4.96 -29.09 -26.58
C LYS A 305 5.27 -28.82 -25.10
N ASN A 306 5.57 -27.56 -24.77
CA ASN A 306 5.90 -27.13 -23.42
C ASN A 306 4.71 -26.53 -22.67
N ILE A 307 3.50 -26.56 -23.21
CA ILE A 307 2.33 -25.97 -22.53
C ILE A 307 1.96 -26.81 -21.30
N LEU A 308 2.00 -26.16 -20.13
CA LEU A 308 1.55 -26.71 -18.85
C LEU A 308 0.08 -26.39 -18.58
N GLY A 309 -0.43 -25.30 -19.15
CA GLY A 309 -1.82 -24.89 -19.03
C GLY A 309 -2.18 -23.79 -20.02
N ALA A 310 -3.41 -23.81 -20.51
CA ALA A 310 -3.96 -22.79 -21.41
C ALA A 310 -5.34 -22.36 -20.89
N GLY A 311 -5.61 -21.07 -20.88
CA GLY A 311 -6.88 -20.53 -20.39
C GLY A 311 -7.17 -19.12 -20.89
N GLY A 312 -8.21 -18.48 -20.34
CA GLY A 312 -8.63 -17.13 -20.72
C GLY A 312 -7.58 -16.05 -20.49
N PHE A 313 -6.57 -16.33 -19.64
CA PHE A 313 -5.52 -15.40 -19.25
C PHE A 313 -4.17 -15.69 -19.92
N GLY A 314 -4.17 -16.49 -20.99
CA GLY A 314 -2.97 -16.85 -21.73
C GLY A 314 -2.46 -18.26 -21.43
N ASN A 315 -1.24 -18.51 -21.88
CA ASN A 315 -0.62 -19.84 -21.86
C ASN A 315 0.53 -19.87 -20.87
N VAL A 316 0.66 -20.98 -20.16
CA VAL A 316 1.78 -21.26 -19.26
C VAL A 316 2.67 -22.30 -19.91
N TYR A 317 3.95 -21.98 -20.07
CA TYR A 317 4.95 -22.83 -20.69
C TYR A 317 5.96 -23.33 -19.67
N ARG A 318 6.40 -24.58 -19.82
CA ARG A 318 7.58 -25.12 -19.14
C ARG A 318 8.83 -24.55 -19.78
N GLY A 319 9.70 -23.97 -18.97
CA GLY A 319 10.99 -23.46 -19.39
C GLY A 319 12.14 -24.09 -18.62
N LYS A 320 13.32 -24.11 -19.22
CA LYS A 320 14.60 -24.43 -18.56
C LYS A 320 15.56 -23.26 -18.79
N LEU A 321 15.92 -22.57 -17.72
CA LEU A 321 16.87 -21.45 -17.75
C LEU A 321 18.30 -21.97 -18.03
N GLY A 322 19.22 -21.06 -18.36
CA GLY A 322 20.60 -21.41 -18.74
C GLY A 322 21.43 -22.09 -17.65
N ASP A 323 21.06 -21.89 -16.38
CA ASP A 323 21.60 -22.55 -15.20
C ASP A 323 21.00 -23.95 -14.96
N GLY A 324 20.01 -24.36 -15.75
CA GLY A 324 19.29 -25.62 -15.63
C GLY A 324 18.03 -25.55 -14.78
N THR A 325 17.71 -24.40 -14.17
CA THR A 325 16.53 -24.20 -13.33
C THR A 325 15.25 -24.36 -14.15
N LEU A 326 14.31 -25.16 -13.66
CA LEU A 326 13.00 -25.34 -14.28
C LEU A 326 12.04 -24.25 -13.82
N VAL A 327 11.36 -23.63 -14.77
CA VAL A 327 10.42 -22.52 -14.53
C VAL A 327 9.10 -22.74 -15.27
N ALA A 328 8.04 -22.12 -14.77
CA ALA A 328 6.78 -21.95 -15.47
C ALA A 328 6.65 -20.49 -15.93
N VAL A 329 6.54 -20.28 -17.24
CA VAL A 329 6.46 -18.95 -17.86
C VAL A 329 5.04 -18.72 -18.35
N LYS A 330 4.32 -17.83 -17.70
CA LYS A 330 2.96 -17.44 -18.08
C LYS A 330 3.03 -16.25 -19.03
N ARG A 331 2.62 -16.45 -20.28
CA ARG A 331 2.50 -15.42 -21.31
C ARG A 331 1.06 -14.95 -21.36
N LEU A 332 0.84 -13.71 -20.94
CA LEU A 332 -0.50 -13.12 -20.89
C LEU A 332 -1.03 -12.85 -22.30
N LYS A 333 -2.33 -13.03 -22.49
CA LYS A 333 -3.00 -12.79 -23.77
C LYS A 333 -3.46 -11.33 -23.85
N ASP A 334 -3.28 -10.73 -25.03
CA ASP A 334 -3.83 -9.43 -25.43
C ASP A 334 -3.19 -8.18 -24.78
N LEU A 335 -2.28 -7.53 -25.51
CA LEU A 335 -1.62 -6.27 -25.09
C LEU A 335 -2.42 -5.02 -25.47
N THR A 336 -3.52 -5.18 -26.22
CA THR A 336 -4.36 -4.05 -26.63
C THR A 336 -5.54 -3.81 -25.69
N GLY A 337 -5.82 -4.75 -24.78
CA GLY A 337 -6.84 -4.63 -23.74
C GLY A 337 -6.27 -4.15 -22.41
N THR A 338 -6.92 -3.17 -21.78
CA THR A 338 -6.63 -2.71 -20.40
C THR A 338 -6.64 -3.86 -19.37
N THR A 339 -7.31 -4.97 -19.68
CA THR A 339 -7.42 -6.17 -18.84
C THR A 339 -6.10 -6.94 -18.71
N GLY A 340 -5.29 -7.07 -19.77
CA GLY A 340 -4.03 -7.80 -19.72
C GLY A 340 -2.97 -7.08 -18.88
N GLU A 341 -2.89 -5.75 -19.02
CA GLU A 341 -1.98 -4.91 -18.24
C GLU A 341 -2.39 -4.84 -16.76
N SER A 342 -3.69 -4.66 -16.49
CA SER A 342 -4.18 -4.67 -15.11
C SER A 342 -3.98 -6.02 -14.43
N GLN A 343 -4.13 -7.13 -15.15
CA GLN A 343 -3.83 -8.46 -14.61
C GLN A 343 -2.33 -8.66 -14.36
N PHE A 344 -1.48 -8.27 -15.32
CA PHE A 344 -0.02 -8.32 -15.13
C PHE A 344 0.37 -7.55 -13.87
N ARG A 345 -0.12 -6.32 -13.74
CA ARG A 345 0.16 -5.44 -12.61
C ARG A 345 -0.41 -5.98 -11.30
N THR A 346 -1.64 -6.48 -11.29
CA THR A 346 -2.26 -7.06 -10.09
C THR A 346 -1.50 -8.31 -9.62
N GLU A 347 -1.16 -9.23 -10.53
CA GLU A 347 -0.39 -10.42 -10.15
C GLU A 347 1.01 -10.04 -9.69
N LEU A 348 1.66 -9.10 -10.38
CA LEU A 348 2.99 -8.62 -10.00
C LEU A 348 2.94 -7.91 -8.63
N GLU A 349 2.02 -6.98 -8.39
CA GLU A 349 1.92 -6.19 -7.14
C GLU A 349 1.40 -7.00 -5.95
N MET A 350 0.36 -7.85 -6.15
CA MET A 350 -0.26 -8.59 -5.04
C MET A 350 0.49 -9.89 -4.70
N ILE A 351 1.00 -10.65 -5.69
CA ILE A 351 1.61 -11.96 -5.43
C ILE A 351 3.08 -11.82 -5.03
N SER A 352 3.76 -10.74 -5.43
CA SER A 352 5.11 -10.44 -4.94
C SER A 352 5.15 -10.09 -3.45
N LEU A 353 4.09 -9.42 -2.96
CA LEU A 353 3.95 -9.00 -1.57
C LEU A 353 3.23 -10.04 -0.68
N ALA A 354 2.58 -11.03 -1.29
CA ALA A 354 1.91 -12.10 -0.56
C ALA A 354 2.93 -13.13 -0.03
N VAL A 355 3.14 -13.15 1.28
CA VAL A 355 3.91 -14.19 1.97
C VAL A 355 2.95 -15.21 2.59
N HIS A 356 2.73 -16.32 1.90
CA HIS A 356 1.94 -17.43 2.44
C HIS A 356 2.55 -18.77 2.02
N ARG A 357 2.60 -19.73 2.95
CA ARG A 357 3.20 -21.07 2.74
C ARG A 357 2.64 -21.86 1.55
N ASN A 358 1.41 -21.55 1.13
CA ASN A 358 0.72 -22.24 0.04
C ASN A 358 0.53 -21.38 -1.23
N LEU A 359 1.06 -20.15 -1.28
CA LEU A 359 1.01 -19.31 -2.47
C LEU A 359 2.33 -19.42 -3.25
N LEU A 360 2.22 -19.61 -4.57
CA LEU A 360 3.37 -19.67 -5.47
C LEU A 360 3.97 -18.27 -5.64
N ARG A 361 5.16 -18.07 -5.05
CA ARG A 361 5.91 -16.82 -5.16
C ARG A 361 6.44 -16.63 -6.59
N ILE A 362 6.23 -15.44 -7.15
CA ILE A 362 6.83 -15.03 -8.44
C ILE A 362 8.34 -14.92 -8.26
N ILE A 363 9.12 -15.42 -9.22
CA ILE A 363 10.58 -15.31 -9.23
C ILE A 363 11.09 -14.21 -10.15
N GLY A 364 10.28 -13.80 -11.13
CA GLY A 364 10.59 -12.68 -11.99
C GLY A 364 9.53 -12.42 -13.05
N TYR A 365 9.82 -11.47 -13.92
CA TYR A 365 8.93 -11.05 -14.99
C TYR A 365 9.73 -10.61 -16.22
N CYS A 366 9.05 -10.47 -17.34
CA CYS A 366 9.53 -9.78 -18.52
C CYS A 366 8.40 -8.89 -19.04
N ALA A 367 8.68 -7.59 -19.16
CA ALA A 367 7.77 -6.61 -19.73
C ALA A 367 8.48 -5.93 -20.91
N THR A 368 7.88 -6.03 -22.09
CA THR A 368 8.28 -5.30 -23.30
C THR A 368 7.03 -4.69 -23.93
N PRO A 369 7.11 -3.71 -24.85
CA PRO A 369 5.92 -3.08 -25.44
C PRO A 369 4.89 -4.08 -25.99
N ASN A 370 5.34 -5.25 -26.43
CA ASN A 370 4.50 -6.29 -27.05
C ASN A 370 4.42 -7.58 -26.24
N GLU A 371 5.01 -7.68 -25.05
CA GLU A 371 4.97 -8.93 -24.28
C GLU A 371 4.89 -8.65 -22.78
N ARG A 372 4.03 -9.39 -22.09
CA ARG A 372 3.93 -9.43 -20.63
C ARG A 372 4.04 -10.89 -20.19
N LEU A 373 5.11 -11.20 -19.46
CA LEU A 373 5.46 -12.55 -19.05
C LEU A 373 5.71 -12.57 -17.54
N LEU A 374 5.15 -13.56 -16.86
CA LEU A 374 5.38 -13.83 -15.45
C LEU A 374 6.11 -15.16 -15.29
N VAL A 375 7.11 -15.20 -14.42
CA VAL A 375 7.98 -16.37 -14.21
C VAL A 375 7.76 -16.91 -12.81
N TYR A 376 7.39 -18.19 -12.73
CA TYR A 376 7.14 -18.93 -11.49
C TYR A 376 8.08 -20.13 -11.38
N PRO A 377 8.32 -20.64 -10.15
CA PRO A 377 8.93 -21.95 -9.95
C PRO A 377 8.12 -23.03 -10.66
N TYR A 378 8.80 -23.98 -11.32
CA TYR A 378 8.12 -25.15 -11.89
C TYR A 378 7.64 -26.11 -10.80
N MET A 379 6.37 -26.51 -10.87
CA MET A 379 5.78 -27.50 -9.97
C MET A 379 5.72 -28.86 -10.66
N SER A 380 6.53 -29.82 -10.21
CA SER A 380 6.56 -31.19 -10.78
C SER A 380 5.28 -31.98 -10.54
N ASN A 381 4.51 -31.60 -9.52
CA ASN A 381 3.34 -32.34 -9.03
C ASN A 381 2.03 -32.02 -9.78
N GLY A 382 2.12 -31.35 -10.93
CA GLY A 382 0.96 -30.99 -11.74
C GLY A 382 0.14 -29.83 -11.15
N SER A 383 -0.98 -29.51 -11.81
CA SER A 383 -1.85 -28.40 -11.41
C SER A 383 -2.89 -28.83 -10.37
N VAL A 384 -3.35 -27.89 -9.53
CA VAL A 384 -4.51 -28.14 -8.65
C VAL A 384 -5.73 -28.56 -9.46
N ALA A 385 -5.93 -27.97 -10.65
CA ALA A 385 -7.04 -28.30 -11.53
C ALA A 385 -6.98 -29.73 -12.11
N SER A 386 -5.78 -30.32 -12.30
CA SER A 386 -5.64 -31.72 -12.70
C SER A 386 -5.90 -32.66 -11.52
N ARG A 387 -5.47 -32.27 -10.31
CA ARG A 387 -5.73 -33.04 -9.08
C ARG A 387 -7.20 -33.02 -8.65
N LEU A 388 -7.89 -31.88 -8.80
CA LEU A 388 -9.35 -31.76 -8.58
C LEU A 388 -10.17 -32.57 -9.61
N ARG A 389 -9.59 -32.89 -10.77
CA ARG A 389 -10.21 -33.73 -11.80
C ARG A 389 -10.01 -35.23 -11.58
N GLY A 390 -9.37 -35.65 -10.48
CA GLY A 390 -9.38 -37.04 -10.03
C GLY A 390 -8.25 -37.93 -10.56
N GLU A 391 -7.06 -37.38 -10.83
CA GLU A 391 -5.85 -38.21 -10.90
C GLU A 391 -5.27 -38.36 -9.48
N HIS A 392 -5.50 -39.54 -8.86
CA HIS A 392 -5.05 -39.98 -7.52
C HIS A 392 -3.55 -39.66 -7.26
N ASP A 393 -3.02 -39.21 -6.10
CA ASP A 393 -3.33 -39.45 -4.69
C ASP A 393 -3.03 -38.23 -3.76
N VAL A 394 -3.82 -38.16 -2.68
CA VAL A 394 -3.67 -37.60 -1.31
C VAL A 394 -3.18 -36.15 -1.03
N GLN A 395 -4.00 -35.51 -0.19
CA GLN A 395 -3.91 -34.32 0.66
C GLN A 395 -3.94 -32.89 0.07
N ILE A 396 -4.82 -32.11 0.72
CA ILE A 396 -5.54 -30.93 0.25
C ILE A 396 -4.82 -29.66 0.70
N CYS A 397 -4.82 -28.62 -0.15
CA CYS A 397 -5.07 -27.24 0.26
C CYS A 397 -5.72 -26.47 -0.90
N GLN A 398 -6.82 -25.78 -0.59
CA GLN A 398 -7.75 -25.08 -1.49
C GLN A 398 -7.20 -23.73 -1.98
N LEU A 399 -7.75 -23.26 -3.10
CA LEU A 399 -7.51 -21.98 -3.80
C LEU A 399 -7.83 -20.74 -2.95
#